data_AF-A0A4Y7KK83-F1
#
_entry.id   AF-A0A4Y7KK83-F1
#
_cell.length_a   1.000
_cell.length_b   1.000
_cell.length_c   1.000
_cell.angle_alpha   90.00
_cell.angle_beta   90.00
_cell.angle_gamma   90.00
#
_symmetry.space_group_name_H-M   'P 1'
#
loop_
_entity.id
_entity.type
_entity.pdbx_description
1 polymer ?
#
loop_
_entity_poly.entity_id
_entity_poly.type
_entity_poly.pdbx_seq_one_letter_code
_entity_poly.pdbx_strand_id
1 'polypeptide(L)'
;MTIWDTIPINLIQVLEGEFGQKPFFGGEKIGFVDVALIPFYTWFYAYEKCGNFSIEKECPKIVSWAKKCLEMESVSQSLSDSQKVYEFVLAYQKKLGIA
;
A
#
# COMPACT_ATOMS: atom_id res chain seq x y z
N MET A 1 -1.39 5.22 20.90
CA MET A 1 -2.27 4.60 19.91
C MET A 1 -3.25 5.67 19.44
N THR A 2 -2.85 6.45 18.46
CA THR A 2 -3.71 7.43 17.81
C THR A 2 -4.52 6.74 16.72
N ILE A 3 -5.65 7.33 16.33
CA ILE A 3 -6.54 6.76 15.29
C ILE A 3 -5.76 6.56 13.96
N TRP A 4 -4.72 7.37 13.71
CA TRP A 4 -3.84 7.27 12.55
C TRP A 4 -3.00 6.00 12.50
N ASP A 5 -2.80 5.32 13.64
CA ASP A 5 -1.96 4.13 13.72
C ASP A 5 -2.68 2.89 13.11
N THR A 6 -4.03 2.91 13.05
CA THR A 6 -4.85 1.77 12.60
C THR A 6 -5.74 2.06 11.38
N ILE A 7 -5.97 3.32 11.01
CA ILE A 7 -6.75 3.66 9.80
C ILE A 7 -6.19 2.99 8.53
N PRO A 8 -4.86 2.99 8.27
CA PRO A 8 -4.33 2.44 7.02
C PRO A 8 -4.68 0.96 6.83
N ILE A 9 -4.56 0.15 7.90
CA ILE A 9 -4.84 -1.29 7.79
C ILE A 9 -6.34 -1.56 7.60
N ASN A 10 -7.21 -0.86 8.32
CA ASN A 10 -8.66 -1.03 8.19
C ASN A 10 -9.14 -0.69 6.77
N LEU A 11 -8.57 0.34 6.13
CA LEU A 11 -8.90 0.70 4.75
C LEU A 11 -8.44 -0.37 3.76
N ILE A 12 -7.25 -0.94 3.96
CA ILE A 12 -6.72 -2.01 3.10
C ILE A 12 -7.57 -3.29 3.22
N GLN A 13 -8.05 -3.62 4.42
CA GLN A 13 -8.97 -4.75 4.64
C GLN A 13 -10.30 -4.57 3.88
N VAL A 14 -10.86 -3.36 3.86
CA VAL A 14 -12.06 -3.06 3.05
C VAL A 14 -11.77 -3.27 1.56
N LEU A 15 -10.65 -2.77 1.06
CA LEU A 15 -10.25 -2.95 -0.35
C LEU A 15 -10.06 -4.42 -0.71
N GLU A 16 -9.49 -5.23 0.19
CA GLU A 16 -9.31 -6.65 -0.01
C GLU A 16 -10.64 -7.42 -0.06
N GLY A 17 -11.62 -7.01 0.77
CA GLY A 17 -12.98 -7.54 0.72
C GLY A 17 -13.61 -7.36 -0.66
N GLU A 18 -13.40 -6.20 -1.28
CA GLU A 18 -13.90 -5.88 -2.62
C GLU A 18 -13.10 -6.56 -3.76
N PHE A 19 -11.83 -6.91 -3.53
CA PHE A 19 -10.93 -7.45 -4.55
C PHE A 19 -11.39 -8.82 -5.11
N GLY A 20 -12.20 -9.57 -4.35
CA GLY A 20 -12.82 -10.81 -4.81
C GLY A 20 -11.80 -11.90 -5.19
N GLN A 21 -11.95 -12.48 -6.39
CA GLN A 21 -11.06 -13.52 -6.96
C GLN A 21 -10.43 -13.11 -8.31
N LYS A 22 -10.51 -11.82 -8.67
CA LYS A 22 -10.00 -11.32 -9.95
C LYS A 22 -8.49 -11.07 -9.87
N PRO A 23 -7.75 -11.12 -10.99
CA PRO A 23 -6.32 -10.83 -10.97
C PRO A 23 -6.00 -9.35 -10.76
N PHE A 24 -6.93 -8.45 -11.09
CA PHE A 24 -6.86 -7.00 -10.89
C PHE A 24 -8.23 -6.47 -10.46
N PHE A 25 -8.30 -5.27 -9.88
CA PHE A 25 -9.58 -4.60 -9.60
C PHE A 25 -10.37 -4.34 -10.90
N GLY A 26 -9.66 -4.09 -12.00
CA GLY A 26 -10.22 -4.00 -13.35
C GLY A 26 -10.72 -5.33 -13.95
N GLY A 27 -10.60 -6.46 -13.24
CA GLY A 27 -10.90 -7.79 -13.78
C GLY A 27 -9.67 -8.42 -14.39
N GLU A 28 -9.73 -8.80 -15.66
CA GLU A 28 -8.64 -9.52 -16.36
C GLU A 28 -7.44 -8.63 -16.69
N LYS A 29 -7.61 -7.30 -16.63
CA LYS A 29 -6.57 -6.33 -16.96
C LYS A 29 -6.56 -5.21 -15.92
N ILE A 30 -5.45 -4.47 -15.85
CA ILE A 30 -5.32 -3.28 -15.03
C ILE A 30 -6.46 -2.30 -15.37
N GLY A 31 -7.17 -1.84 -14.35
CA GLY A 31 -8.26 -0.88 -14.45
C GLY A 31 -7.95 0.42 -13.69
N PHE A 32 -8.94 1.30 -13.65
CA PHE A 32 -8.82 2.60 -12.98
C PHE A 32 -8.42 2.47 -11.50
N VAL A 33 -9.06 1.57 -10.77
CA VAL A 33 -8.78 1.36 -9.34
C VAL A 33 -7.36 0.85 -9.12
N ASP A 34 -6.87 -0.04 -9.99
CA ASP A 34 -5.51 -0.55 -9.88
C ASP A 34 -4.48 0.58 -10.04
N VAL A 35 -4.67 1.45 -11.04
CA VAL A 35 -3.81 2.62 -11.29
C VAL A 35 -3.86 3.61 -10.13
N ALA A 36 -5.04 3.84 -9.56
CA ALA A 36 -5.22 4.74 -8.42
C ALA A 36 -4.59 4.19 -7.13
N LEU A 37 -4.63 2.88 -6.93
CA LEU A 37 -4.20 2.25 -5.68
C LEU A 37 -2.71 1.86 -5.67
N ILE A 38 -2.15 1.44 -6.81
CA ILE A 38 -0.80 0.88 -6.85
C ILE A 38 0.31 1.82 -6.34
N PRO A 39 0.23 3.16 -6.46
CA PRO A 39 1.23 4.05 -5.84
C PRO A 39 1.37 3.86 -4.33
N PHE A 40 0.28 3.53 -3.64
CA PHE A 40 0.27 3.32 -2.19
C PHE A 40 1.01 2.07 -1.74
N TYR A 41 1.28 1.11 -2.65
CA TYR A 41 2.11 -0.06 -2.31
C TYR A 41 3.47 0.36 -1.75
N THR A 42 4.09 1.41 -2.29
CA THR A 42 5.38 1.94 -1.81
C THR A 42 5.30 2.48 -0.37
N TRP A 43 4.12 2.88 0.08
CA TRP A 43 3.86 3.40 1.42
C TRP A 43 3.57 2.29 2.44
N PHE A 44 3.28 1.07 1.98
CA PHE A 44 2.96 -0.05 2.87
C PHE A 44 4.05 -0.31 3.89
N TYR A 45 5.31 -0.25 3.46
CA TYR A 45 6.45 -0.39 4.35
C TYR A 45 6.45 0.67 5.47
N ALA A 46 6.14 1.93 5.14
CA ALA A 46 6.03 3.00 6.14
C ALA A 46 4.85 2.75 7.09
N TYR A 47 3.70 2.32 6.57
CA TYR A 47 2.54 2.00 7.39
C TYR A 47 2.82 0.84 8.36
N GLU A 48 3.46 -0.24 7.91
CA GLU A 48 3.83 -1.38 8.76
C GLU A 48 4.80 -0.96 9.87
N LYS A 49 5.81 -0.15 9.54
CA LYS A 49 6.81 0.32 10.52
C LYS A 49 6.24 1.30 11.54
N CYS A 50 5.41 2.25 11.10
CA CYS A 50 4.80 3.25 11.98
C CYS A 50 3.64 2.68 12.81
N GLY A 51 2.82 1.81 12.22
CA GLY A 51 1.64 1.23 12.86
C GLY A 51 1.88 -0.09 13.59
N ASN A 52 3.08 -0.69 13.45
CA ASN A 52 3.45 -1.95 14.07
C ASN A 52 2.48 -3.12 13.74
N PHE A 53 2.14 -3.26 12.46
CA PHE A 53 1.33 -4.36 11.93
C PHE A 53 1.98 -4.93 10.65
N SER A 54 1.38 -5.98 10.08
CA SER A 54 1.82 -6.56 8.81
C SER A 54 0.66 -6.64 7.82
N ILE A 55 0.79 -5.91 6.71
CA ILE A 55 -0.21 -5.89 5.64
C ILE A 55 -0.23 -7.24 4.93
N GLU A 56 0.91 -7.93 4.79
CA GLU A 56 0.93 -9.26 4.17
C GLU A 56 0.17 -10.31 4.98
N LYS A 57 0.22 -10.22 6.31
CA LYS A 57 -0.51 -11.16 7.19
C LYS A 57 -2.01 -10.90 7.19
N GLU A 58 -2.39 -9.62 7.30
CA GLU A 58 -3.78 -9.21 7.40
C GLU A 58 -4.46 -9.19 6.03
N CYS A 59 -3.71 -8.80 4.98
CA CYS A 59 -4.20 -8.58 3.63
C CYS A 59 -3.39 -9.25 2.51
N PRO A 60 -3.29 -10.60 2.51
CA PRO A 60 -2.42 -11.33 1.59
C PRO A 60 -2.80 -11.17 0.11
N LYS A 61 -4.09 -11.00 -0.23
CA LYS A 61 -4.52 -10.84 -1.63
C LYS A 61 -4.10 -9.47 -2.18
N ILE A 62 -4.17 -8.42 -1.37
CA ILE A 62 -3.69 -7.09 -1.77
C ILE A 62 -2.19 -7.12 -2.00
N VAL A 63 -1.41 -7.79 -1.15
CA VAL A 63 0.04 -7.93 -1.38
C VAL A 63 0.33 -8.74 -2.63
N SER A 64 -0.41 -9.83 -2.88
CA SER A 64 -0.27 -10.61 -4.11
C SER A 64 -0.62 -9.80 -5.36
N TRP A 65 -1.69 -9.02 -5.31
CA TRP A 65 -2.10 -8.09 -6.36
C TRP A 65 -1.00 -7.06 -6.65
N ALA A 66 -0.44 -6.42 -5.62
CA ALA A 66 0.59 -5.42 -5.81
C ALA A 66 1.86 -6.04 -6.42
N LYS A 67 2.29 -7.22 -5.95
CA LYS A 67 3.41 -7.98 -6.54
C LYS A 67 3.16 -8.25 -8.04
N LYS A 68 1.94 -8.62 -8.42
CA LYS A 68 1.56 -8.83 -9.82
C LYS A 68 1.59 -7.52 -10.64
N CYS A 69 1.15 -6.40 -10.07
CA CYS A 69 1.27 -5.11 -10.73
C CYS A 69 2.73 -4.72 -10.98
N LEU A 70 3.66 -5.04 -10.06
CA LEU A 70 5.08 -4.73 -10.21
C LEU A 70 5.78 -5.52 -11.33
N GLU A 71 5.23 -6.63 -11.78
CA GLU A 71 5.72 -7.36 -12.96
C GLU A 71 5.56 -6.53 -14.24
N MET A 72 4.70 -5.50 -14.23
CA MET A 72 4.54 -4.57 -15.33
C MET A 72 5.63 -3.50 -15.29
N GLU A 73 6.38 -3.37 -16.39
CA GLU A 73 7.47 -2.39 -16.52
C GLU A 73 6.99 -0.94 -16.26
N SER A 74 5.83 -0.57 -16.78
CA SER A 74 5.27 0.78 -16.58
C SER A 74 4.97 1.09 -15.11
N VAL A 75 4.57 0.10 -14.32
CA VAL A 75 4.32 0.26 -12.89
C VAL A 75 5.65 0.32 -12.15
N SER A 76 6.53 -0.66 -12.33
CA SER A 76 7.80 -0.71 -11.60
C SER A 76 8.70 0.50 -11.85
N GLN A 77 8.70 1.06 -13.07
CA GLN A 77 9.43 2.30 -13.39
C GLN A 77 8.78 3.57 -12.81
N SER A 78 7.48 3.55 -12.51
CA SER A 78 6.76 4.72 -11.98
C SER A 78 6.81 4.83 -10.46
N LEU A 79 7.10 3.73 -9.76
CA LEU A 79 7.05 3.68 -8.31
C LEU A 79 8.38 4.08 -7.67
N SER A 80 8.28 4.77 -6.54
CA SER A 80 9.43 5.09 -5.71
C SER A 80 9.88 3.88 -4.87
N ASP A 81 11.12 3.89 -4.44
CA ASP A 81 11.64 2.91 -3.48
C ASP A 81 10.95 3.06 -2.11
N SER A 82 10.45 1.95 -1.55
CA SER A 82 9.67 1.98 -0.31
C SER A 82 10.46 2.46 0.91
N GLN A 83 11.78 2.22 0.95
CA GLN A 83 12.64 2.70 2.03
C GLN A 83 12.79 4.23 1.97
N LYS A 84 12.94 4.82 0.77
CA LYS A 84 12.93 6.28 0.58
C LYS A 84 11.60 6.92 0.99
N VAL A 85 10.47 6.26 0.69
CA VAL A 85 9.14 6.74 1.12
C VAL A 85 9.05 6.73 2.65
N TYR A 86 9.54 5.69 3.32
CA TYR A 86 9.57 5.65 4.78
C TYR A 86 10.46 6.75 5.39
N GLU A 87 11.64 6.98 4.84
CA GLU A 87 12.52 8.08 5.28
C GLU A 87 11.84 9.45 5.11
N PHE A 88 11.12 9.64 4.01
CA PHE A 88 10.31 10.83 3.80
C PHE A 88 9.22 10.98 4.87
N VAL A 89 8.49 9.91 5.20
CA VAL A 89 7.46 9.92 6.24
C VAL A 89 8.04 10.31 7.59
N LEU A 90 9.19 9.73 7.99
CA LEU A 90 9.86 10.08 9.25
C LEU A 90 10.28 11.55 9.29
N ALA A 91 10.86 12.07 8.20
CA ALA A 91 11.24 13.47 8.10
C ALA A 91 10.01 14.40 8.20
N TYR A 92 8.89 14.00 7.59
CA TYR A 92 7.63 14.73 7.63
C TYR A 92 6.99 14.75 9.03
N GLN A 93 6.93 13.59 9.71
CA GLN A 93 6.45 13.48 11.09
C GLN A 93 7.27 14.36 12.05
N LYS A 94 8.60 14.33 11.91
CA LYS A 94 9.49 15.21 12.69
C LYS A 94 9.19 16.68 12.45
N LYS A 95 8.96 17.08 11.20
CA LYS A 95 8.63 18.47 10.85
C LYS A 95 7.28 18.91 11.42
N LEU A 96 6.32 17.99 11.55
CA LEU A 96 5.01 18.26 12.13
C LEU A 96 4.97 18.15 13.66
N GLY A 97 6.04 17.68 14.31
CA GLY A 97 6.07 17.46 15.75
C GLY A 97 5.22 16.27 16.20
N ILE A 98 5.03 15.28 15.33
CA ILE A 98 4.23 14.06 15.58
C ILE A 98 5.14 12.86 15.93
N ALA A 99 6.46 13.04 15.83
CA ALA A 99 7.47 12.02 16.14
C ALA A 99 7.57 11.72 17.63
#